data_AF-A0A2N5J8X9-F1
#
_entry.id   AF-A0A2N5J8X9-F1
#
_cell.length_a   1.000
_cell.length_b   1.000
_cell.length_c   1.000
_cell.angle_alpha   90.00
_cell.angle_beta   90.00
_cell.angle_gamma   90.00
#
_symmetry.space_group_name_H-M   'P 1'
#
loop_
_entity.id
_entity.type
_entity.pdbx_description
1 polymer ?
#
loop_
_entity_poly.entity_id
_entity_poly.type
_entity_poly.pdbx_seq_one_letter_code
_entity_poly.pdbx_strand_id
1 'polypeptide(L)'
;MKLAPILDPNARKPGPKPAQVDLHKVFFIGTSLWLLLGIVCLVLVITGHHLVNALVICICGMIIGILLLIWEHFNRWNYRRLANQRQ
;
A
#
# COMPACT_ATOMS: atom_id res chain seq x y z
N MET A 1 -35.51 19.54 7.23
CA MET A 1 -35.59 18.96 5.87
C MET A 1 -34.24 18.34 5.52
N LYS A 2 -34.13 17.00 5.61
CA LYS A 2 -32.87 16.23 5.58
C LYS A 2 -32.89 15.10 4.52
N LEU A 3 -33.78 15.21 3.53
CA LEU A 3 -33.97 14.23 2.45
C LEU A 3 -33.59 14.75 1.06
N ALA A 4 -33.23 16.04 0.93
CA ALA A 4 -32.81 16.65 -0.33
C ALA A 4 -31.68 15.88 -1.06
N PRO A 5 -30.69 15.27 -0.39
CA PRO A 5 -29.61 14.56 -1.09
C PRO A 5 -30.01 13.22 -1.72
N ILE A 6 -31.16 12.64 -1.34
CA ILE A 6 -31.65 11.36 -1.89
C ILE A 6 -32.55 11.60 -3.11
N LEU A 7 -33.31 12.70 -3.11
CA LEU A 7 -34.23 13.07 -4.21
C LEU A 7 -33.56 13.86 -5.33
N ASP A 8 -32.53 14.65 -5.03
CA ASP A 8 -31.77 15.41 -6.03
C ASP A 8 -30.27 15.11 -5.92
N PRO A 9 -29.71 14.25 -6.80
CA PRO A 9 -28.29 13.92 -6.80
C PRO A 9 -27.39 15.15 -7.05
N ASN A 10 -27.91 16.23 -7.64
CA ASN A 10 -27.15 17.47 -7.88
C ASN A 10 -27.06 18.36 -6.63
N ALA A 11 -27.92 18.15 -5.62
CA ALA A 11 -27.84 18.85 -4.33
C ALA A 11 -26.77 18.25 -3.40
N ARG A 12 -26.02 17.23 -3.84
CA ARG A 12 -24.97 16.59 -3.05
C ARG A 12 -23.76 17.53 -2.94
N LYS A 13 -23.42 17.92 -1.71
CA LYS A 13 -22.13 18.60 -1.44
C LYS A 13 -20.99 17.77 -2.04
N PRO A 14 -19.99 18.39 -2.68
CA PRO A 14 -18.85 17.66 -3.20
C PRO A 14 -18.23 16.84 -2.07
N GLY A 15 -17.92 15.58 -2.35
CA GLY A 15 -17.35 14.67 -1.36
C GLY A 15 -16.10 15.29 -0.73
N PRO A 16 -15.83 15.02 0.56
CA PRO A 16 -14.61 15.50 1.20
C PRO A 16 -13.40 15.07 0.36
N LYS A 17 -12.40 15.96 0.25
CA LYS A 17 -11.17 15.63 -0.47
C LYS A 17 -10.58 14.37 0.17
N PRO A 18 -10.19 13.36 -0.63
CA PRO A 18 -9.61 12.14 -0.09
C PRO A 18 -8.39 12.47 0.77
N ALA A 19 -8.30 11.83 1.94
CA ALA A 19 -7.18 12.01 2.84
C ALA A 19 -5.89 11.64 2.10
N GLN A 20 -4.97 12.59 1.98
CA GLN A 20 -3.69 12.37 1.33
C GLN A 20 -2.72 11.75 2.33
N VAL A 21 -2.90 10.45 2.55
CA VAL A 21 -1.92 9.63 3.26
C VAL A 21 -0.81 9.22 2.30
N ASP A 22 0.44 9.42 2.72
CA ASP A 22 1.61 8.99 1.95
C ASP A 22 1.75 7.47 2.00
N LEU A 23 1.01 6.79 1.12
CA LEU A 23 0.95 5.33 1.05
C LEU A 23 2.33 4.71 0.75
N HIS A 24 3.15 5.41 -0.06
CA HIS A 24 4.53 5.04 -0.31
C HIS A 24 5.34 4.88 0.98
N LYS A 25 5.24 5.84 1.93
CA LYS A 25 6.00 5.78 3.18
C LYS A 25 5.58 4.57 4.02
N VAL A 26 4.27 4.31 4.10
CA VAL A 26 3.72 3.18 4.85
C VAL A 26 4.19 1.85 4.24
N PHE A 27 4.08 1.69 2.93
CA PHE A 27 4.53 0.48 2.24
C PHE A 27 6.04 0.29 2.32
N PHE A 28 6.82 1.37 2.25
CA PHE A 28 8.27 1.30 2.40
C PHE A 28 8.66 0.82 3.79
N ILE A 29 8.11 1.43 4.85
CA ILE A 29 8.37 1.04 6.24
C ILE A 29 7.99 -0.43 6.47
N GLY A 30 6.80 -0.85 6.01
CA GLY A 30 6.35 -2.23 6.12
C GLY A 30 7.27 -3.22 5.40
N THR A 31 7.70 -2.89 4.17
CA THR A 31 8.60 -3.74 3.37
C THR A 31 9.99 -3.82 4.01
N SER A 32 10.53 -2.72 4.53
CA SER A 32 11.79 -2.71 5.26
C SER A 32 11.74 -3.56 6.53
N LEU A 33 10.61 -3.54 7.24
CA LEU A 33 10.40 -4.37 8.42
C LEU A 33 10.38 -5.87 8.06
N TRP A 34 9.67 -6.23 6.98
CA TRP A 34 9.66 -7.61 6.46
C TRP A 34 11.05 -8.08 6.03
N LEU A 35 11.85 -7.21 5.39
CA LEU A 35 13.23 -7.49 5.05
C LEU A 35 14.09 -7.77 6.29
N LEU A 36 14.00 -6.91 7.30
CA LEU A 36 14.77 -7.07 8.54
C LEU A 36 14.40 -8.37 9.27
N LEU A 37 13.10 -8.69 9.39
CA LEU A 37 12.64 -9.95 9.96
C LEU A 37 13.08 -11.17 9.14
N GLY A 38 13.05 -11.05 7.80
CA GLY A 38 13.52 -12.09 6.90
C GLY A 38 15.02 -12.38 7.08
N ILE A 39 15.84 -11.35 7.24
CA ILE A 39 17.28 -11.49 7.52
C ILE A 39 17.49 -12.22 8.86
N VAL A 40 16.78 -11.84 9.91
CA VAL A 40 16.87 -12.51 11.22
C VAL A 40 16.46 -13.97 11.11
N CYS A 41 15.34 -14.27 10.45
CA CYS A 41 14.88 -15.64 10.22
C CYS A 41 15.89 -16.45 9.40
N LEU A 42 16.50 -15.85 8.38
CA LEU A 42 17.51 -16.49 7.55
C LEU A 42 18.75 -16.88 8.36
N VAL A 43 19.26 -15.97 9.20
CA VAL A 43 20.38 -16.25 10.10
C VAL A 43 20.03 -17.41 11.05
N LEU A 44 18.85 -17.38 11.66
CA LEU A 44 18.42 -18.45 12.57
C LEU A 44 18.30 -19.82 11.88
N VAL A 45 17.80 -19.85 10.64
CA VAL A 45 17.75 -21.07 9.82
C VAL A 45 19.15 -21.59 9.51
N ILE A 46 20.09 -20.71 9.15
CA ILE A 46 21.49 -21.09 8.88
C ILE A 46 22.17 -21.64 10.15
N THR A 47 21.83 -21.12 11.33
CA THR A 47 22.34 -21.63 12.62
C THR A 47 21.67 -22.94 13.08
N GLY A 48 20.74 -23.50 12.30
CA GLY A 48 20.14 -24.81 12.56
C GLY A 48 18.77 -24.78 13.24
N HIS A 49 18.14 -23.61 13.42
CA HIS A 49 16.77 -23.55 13.93
C HIS A 49 15.75 -23.84 12.82
N HIS A 50 14.72 -24.63 13.12
CA HIS A 50 13.64 -24.98 12.19
C HIS A 50 12.63 -23.83 11.99
N LEU A 51 13.08 -22.70 11.43
CA LEU A 51 12.28 -21.49 11.16
C LEU A 51 11.95 -21.30 9.68
N VAL A 52 12.07 -22.35 8.86
CA VAL A 52 11.84 -22.28 7.40
C VAL A 52 10.46 -21.73 7.06
N ASN A 53 9.41 -22.13 7.81
CA ASN A 53 8.06 -21.60 7.61
C ASN A 53 7.97 -20.09 7.89
N ALA A 54 8.61 -19.62 8.96
CA ALA A 54 8.66 -18.20 9.31
C ALA A 54 9.44 -17.41 8.24
N LEU A 55 10.52 -17.97 7.71
CA LEU A 55 11.28 -17.39 6.61
C LEU A 55 10.43 -17.26 5.33
N VAL A 56 9.65 -18.30 4.97
CA VAL A 56 8.73 -18.25 3.82
C VAL A 56 7.69 -17.15 4.00
N ILE A 57 7.09 -17.02 5.19
CA ILE A 57 6.13 -15.95 5.48
C ILE A 57 6.78 -14.57 5.30
N CYS A 58 8.02 -14.38 5.78
CA CYS A 58 8.75 -13.13 5.61
C CYS A 58 9.00 -12.79 4.13
N ILE A 59 9.37 -13.80 3.32
CA ILE A 59 9.56 -13.64 1.88
C ILE A 59 8.24 -13.25 1.20
N CYS A 60 7.13 -13.92 1.54
CA CYS A 60 5.81 -13.57 1.01
C CYS A 60 5.43 -12.12 1.37
N GLY A 61 5.62 -11.70 2.62
CA GLY A 61 5.37 -10.34 3.07
C GLY A 61 6.21 -9.30 2.30
N MET A 62 7.48 -9.62 2.03
CA MET A 62 8.37 -8.77 1.23
C MET A 62 7.91 -8.66 -0.23
N ILE A 63 7.53 -9.78 -0.87
CA ILE A 63 7.02 -9.79 -2.25
C ILE A 63 5.76 -8.93 -2.35
N ILE A 64 4.81 -9.11 -1.42
CA ILE A 64 3.58 -8.30 -1.37
C ILE A 64 3.92 -6.82 -1.18
N GLY A 65 4.82 -6.48 -0.27
CA GLY A 65 5.27 -5.10 -0.04
C GLY A 65 5.88 -4.45 -1.28
N ILE A 66 6.75 -5.17 -1.99
CA ILE A 66 7.36 -4.70 -3.25
C ILE A 66 6.29 -4.50 -4.32
N LEU A 67 5.35 -5.43 -4.49
CA LEU A 67 4.26 -5.29 -5.46
C LEU A 67 3.40 -4.07 -5.15
N LEU A 68 3.11 -3.78 -3.88
CA LEU A 68 2.35 -2.59 -3.46
C LEU A 68 3.12 -1.29 -3.71
N LEU A 69 4.45 -1.28 -3.51
CA LEU A 69 5.30 -0.14 -3.84
C LEU A 69 5.32 0.14 -5.35
N ILE A 70 5.45 -0.92 -6.16
CA ILE A 70 5.39 -0.82 -7.61
C ILE A 70 4.03 -0.29 -8.05
N TRP A 71 2.95 -0.83 -7.50
CA TRP A 71 1.59 -0.38 -7.78
C TRP A 71 1.41 1.11 -7.42
N GLU A 72 1.85 1.55 -6.25
CA GLU A 72 1.75 2.96 -5.83
C GLU A 72 2.55 3.89 -6.74
N HIS A 73 3.72 3.44 -7.22
CA HIS A 73 4.52 4.19 -8.17
C HIS A 73 3.79 4.38 -9.51
N PHE A 74 3.22 3.31 -10.07
CA PHE A 74 2.42 3.37 -11.31
C PHE A 74 1.12 4.16 -11.12
N ASN A 75 0.45 4.00 -10.00
CA ASN A 75 -0.78 4.71 -9.66
C ASN A 75 -0.53 6.22 -9.65
N ARG A 76 0.52 6.70 -8.97
CA ARG A 76 0.91 8.13 -8.99
C ARG A 76 1.29 8.62 -10.39
N TRP A 77 1.92 7.79 -11.20
CA TRP A 77 2.24 8.14 -12.59
C TRP A 77 0.97 8.29 -13.45
N ASN A 78 0.01 7.38 -13.30
CA ASN A 78 -1.27 7.43 -14.00
C ASN A 78 -2.09 8.65 -13.58
N TYR A 79 -2.12 9.01 -12.30
CA TYR A 79 -2.78 10.24 -11.84
C TYR A 79 -2.21 11.50 -12.50
N ARG A 80 -0.88 11.61 -12.61
CA ARG A 80 -0.23 12.75 -13.29
C ARG A 80 -0.59 12.80 -14.77
N ARG A 81 -0.66 11.64 -15.44
CA ARG A 81 -1.08 11.55 -16.85
C ARG A 81 -2.53 11.97 -17.05
N LEU A 82 -3.44 11.50 -16.20
CA LEU A 82 -4.87 11.86 -16.28
C LEU A 82 -5.14 13.33 -15.97
N ALA A 83 -4.37 13.95 -15.08
CA ALA A 83 -4.45 15.39 -14.82
C ALA A 83 -4.09 16.23 -16.07
N ASN A 84 -3.06 15.82 -16.82
CA ASN A 84 -2.60 16.52 -18.01
C ASN A 84 -3.51 16.35 -19.24
N GLN A 85 -4.39 15.34 -19.25
CA GLN A 85 -5.35 15.09 -20.35
C GLN A 85 -6.66 15.89 -20.19
N ARG A 86 -6.86 16.55 -19.05
CA ARG A 86 -8.09 17.30 -18.72
C ARG A 86 -7.90 18.82 -18.79
N GLN A 87 -6.73 19.30 -19.23
CA GLN A 87 -6.47 20.67 -19.65
C GLN A 87 -6.47 20.75 -21.18
#